data_AF-A0A522UAP7-F1
#
_entry.id   AF-A0A522UAP7-F1
#
_cell.length_a   1.000
_cell.length_b   1.000
_cell.length_c   1.000
_cell.angle_alpha   90.00
_cell.angle_beta   90.00
_cell.angle_gamma   90.00
#
_symmetry.space_group_name_H-M   'P 1'
#
loop_
_entity.id
_entity.type
_entity.pdbx_description
1 polymer ?
#
loop_
_entity_poly.entity_id
_entity_poly.type
_entity_poly.pdbx_seq_one_letter_code
_entity_poly.pdbx_strand_id
1 'polypeptide(L)'
;MPAKDGDATLVSANTIELKKYGFTGGTGNLPSAYLAGLLLGCRAKKNGHGQAILDLGLSHATKGGRIFAALKGAVDSGLEVPHDPEIFPSEERINGKSIDKFRQTNISAQFESAKQKIQSEFR
;
A
#
# COMPACT_ATOMS: atom_id res chain seq x y z
N MET A 1 5.12 22.96 18.33
CA MET A 1 5.06 22.22 19.62
C MET A 1 4.09 21.07 19.45
N PRO A 2 4.36 19.87 19.98
CA PRO A 2 3.42 18.76 19.90
C PRO A 2 2.08 19.16 20.54
N ALA A 3 0.97 18.68 19.97
CA ALA A 3 -0.35 18.92 20.53
C ALA A 3 -0.42 18.31 21.94
N LYS A 4 -1.03 19.04 22.89
CA LYS A 4 -1.13 18.59 24.29
C LYS A 4 -1.88 17.26 24.44
N ASP A 5 -2.73 16.93 23.49
CA ASP A 5 -3.66 15.80 23.55
C ASP A 5 -3.13 14.53 22.84
N GLY A 6 -1.90 14.56 22.30
CA GLY A 6 -1.27 13.43 21.61
C GLY A 6 -1.43 13.44 20.08
N ASP A 7 -1.20 12.28 19.46
CA ASP A 7 -1.25 12.12 18.00
C ASP A 7 -2.69 11.97 17.49
N ALA A 8 -2.96 12.54 16.32
CA ALA A 8 -4.25 12.42 15.64
C ALA A 8 -4.09 11.70 14.29
N THR A 9 -4.95 10.71 14.03
CA THR A 9 -4.98 10.00 12.75
C THR A 9 -5.94 10.68 11.79
N LEU A 10 -5.40 11.35 10.77
CA LEU A 10 -6.19 12.06 9.76
C LEU A 10 -6.82 11.10 8.73
N VAL A 11 -6.05 10.08 8.33
CA VAL A 11 -6.47 9.05 7.38
C VAL A 11 -5.88 7.70 7.77
N SER A 12 -6.60 6.63 7.46
CA SER A 12 -6.12 5.27 7.68
C SER A 12 -6.59 4.33 6.57
N ALA A 13 -5.90 3.20 6.41
CA ALA A 13 -6.29 2.11 5.54
C ALA A 13 -5.89 0.77 6.17
N ASN A 14 -6.68 -0.27 5.93
CA ASN A 14 -6.48 -1.60 6.49
C ASN A 14 -6.64 -2.66 5.40
N THR A 15 -5.75 -3.64 5.35
CA THR A 15 -5.79 -4.72 4.35
C THR A 15 -7.08 -5.54 4.36
N ILE A 16 -7.83 -5.57 5.47
CA ILE A 16 -9.14 -6.23 5.57
C ILE A 16 -10.18 -5.57 4.64
N GLU A 17 -10.07 -4.25 4.41
CA GLU A 17 -11.03 -3.52 3.57
C GLU A 17 -10.83 -3.76 2.08
N LEU A 18 -9.69 -4.35 1.68
CA LEU A 18 -9.41 -4.73 0.29
C LEU A 18 -10.42 -5.75 -0.26
N LYS A 19 -11.11 -6.48 0.61
CA LYS A 19 -12.24 -7.35 0.23
C LYS A 19 -13.34 -6.58 -0.50
N LYS A 20 -13.60 -5.31 -0.12
CA LYS A 20 -14.59 -4.43 -0.78
C LYS A 20 -14.21 -4.14 -2.24
N TYR A 21 -12.90 -4.14 -2.53
CA TYR A 21 -12.34 -3.95 -3.86
C TYR A 21 -12.18 -5.26 -4.64
N GLY A 22 -12.65 -6.39 -4.10
CA GLY A 22 -12.59 -7.70 -4.76
C GLY A 22 -11.27 -8.45 -4.59
N PHE A 23 -10.41 -8.02 -3.65
CA PHE A 23 -9.22 -8.79 -3.30
C PHE A 23 -9.55 -9.82 -2.22
N THR A 24 -9.60 -11.10 -2.60
CA THR A 24 -9.89 -12.22 -1.69
C THR A 24 -8.63 -12.99 -1.26
N GLY A 25 -7.46 -12.54 -1.69
CA GLY A 25 -6.16 -13.08 -1.29
C GLY A 25 -5.82 -12.87 0.19
N GLY A 26 -4.71 -13.47 0.62
CA GLY A 26 -4.20 -13.25 1.98
C GLY A 26 -3.85 -11.77 2.23
N THR A 27 -4.16 -11.27 3.42
CA THR A 27 -3.99 -9.86 3.82
C THR A 27 -2.62 -9.53 4.45
N GLY A 28 -1.70 -10.50 4.45
CA GLY A 28 -0.37 -10.40 5.03
C GLY A 28 0.78 -10.52 4.03
N ASN A 29 0.52 -10.32 2.73
CA ASN A 29 1.47 -10.48 1.63
C ASN A 29 1.86 -9.13 0.99
N LEU A 30 2.78 -9.16 0.02
CA LEU A 30 3.23 -7.94 -0.68
C LEU A 30 2.12 -7.25 -1.48
N PRO A 31 1.29 -7.97 -2.28
CA PRO A 31 0.20 -7.34 -3.03
C PRO A 31 -0.80 -6.59 -2.13
N SER A 32 -1.21 -7.21 -1.03
CA SER A 32 -2.13 -6.56 -0.07
C SER A 32 -1.49 -5.35 0.62
N ALA A 33 -0.20 -5.40 0.96
CA ALA A 33 0.51 -4.26 1.53
C ALA A 33 0.57 -3.08 0.53
N TYR A 34 0.89 -3.34 -0.74
CA TYR A 34 0.86 -2.32 -1.79
C TYR A 34 -0.53 -1.70 -1.95
N LEU A 35 -1.57 -2.52 -2.07
CA LEU A 35 -2.94 -2.03 -2.27
C LEU A 35 -3.42 -1.20 -1.07
N ALA A 36 -3.05 -1.59 0.16
CA ALA A 36 -3.35 -0.80 1.36
C ALA A 36 -2.63 0.55 1.36
N GLY A 37 -1.36 0.59 0.94
CA GLY A 37 -0.61 1.83 0.76
C GLY A 37 -1.22 2.74 -0.31
N LEU A 38 -1.63 2.18 -1.44
CA LEU A 38 -2.32 2.88 -2.52
C LEU A 38 -3.62 3.51 -2.02
N LEU A 39 -4.43 2.73 -1.29
CA LEU A 39 -5.69 3.20 -0.73
C LEU A 39 -5.47 4.31 0.32
N LEU A 40 -4.46 4.18 1.18
CA LEU A 40 -4.08 5.21 2.15
C LEU A 40 -3.71 6.52 1.43
N GLY A 41 -2.85 6.43 0.42
CA GLY A 41 -2.38 7.61 -0.31
C GLY A 41 -3.50 8.29 -1.10
N CYS A 42 -4.39 7.54 -1.75
CA CYS A 42 -5.58 8.08 -2.38
C CYS A 42 -6.50 8.81 -1.38
N ARG A 43 -6.70 8.24 -0.18
CA ARG A 43 -7.46 8.88 0.90
C ARG A 43 -6.77 10.13 1.43
N ALA A 44 -5.45 10.09 1.62
CA ALA A 44 -4.65 11.23 2.07
C ALA A 44 -4.84 12.42 1.13
N LYS A 45 -4.68 12.19 -0.18
CA LYS A 45 -4.84 13.24 -1.19
C LYS A 45 -6.25 13.81 -1.23
N LYS A 46 -7.28 12.96 -1.12
CA LYS A 46 -8.67 13.41 -1.06
C LYS A 46 -8.95 14.31 0.15
N ASN A 47 -8.24 14.09 1.26
CA ASN A 47 -8.33 14.93 2.46
C ASN A 47 -7.36 16.12 2.45
N GLY A 48 -6.72 16.43 1.31
CA GLY A 48 -5.82 17.57 1.18
C GLY A 48 -4.41 17.35 1.72
N HIS A 49 -4.00 16.10 1.95
CA HIS A 49 -2.66 15.75 2.41
C HIS A 49 -1.82 15.18 1.26
N GLY A 50 -0.86 15.97 0.76
CA GLY A 50 -0.01 15.60 -0.37
C GLY A 50 1.37 15.04 -0.01
N GLN A 51 1.80 15.19 1.24
CA GLN A 51 3.15 14.84 1.70
C GLN A 51 3.10 13.98 2.96
N ALA A 52 4.05 13.07 3.11
CA ALA A 52 4.25 12.30 4.34
C ALA A 52 5.72 11.89 4.51
N ILE A 53 6.07 11.45 5.72
CA ILE A 53 7.34 10.79 6.03
C ILE A 53 7.03 9.36 6.48
N LEU A 54 7.80 8.40 5.99
CA LEU A 54 7.65 7.02 6.41
C LEU A 54 8.20 6.82 7.83
N ASP A 55 7.35 6.36 8.74
CA ASP A 55 7.75 5.84 10.04
C ASP A 55 7.68 4.29 10.02
N LEU A 56 8.79 3.64 10.34
CA LEU A 56 8.89 2.17 10.40
C LEU A 56 8.56 1.61 11.79
N GLY A 57 8.50 2.47 12.80
CA GLY A 57 8.54 2.09 14.20
C GLY A 57 9.76 1.22 14.50
N LEU A 58 9.52 0.06 15.12
CA LEU A 58 10.56 -0.92 15.46
C LEU A 58 10.86 -1.93 14.33
N SER A 59 10.30 -1.73 13.14
CA SER A 59 10.48 -2.66 12.02
C SER A 59 11.84 -2.49 11.35
N HIS A 60 12.42 -3.60 10.87
CA HIS A 60 13.65 -3.55 10.09
C HIS A 60 13.42 -3.03 8.66
N ALA A 61 14.35 -2.17 8.20
CA ALA A 61 14.42 -1.69 6.82
C ALA A 61 14.96 -2.76 5.86
N THR A 62 14.16 -3.79 5.57
CA THR A 62 14.53 -4.87 4.65
C THR A 62 14.10 -4.54 3.21
N LYS A 63 15.07 -4.45 2.29
CA LYS A 63 14.81 -4.23 0.85
C LYS A 63 13.78 -5.22 0.31
N GLY A 64 12.79 -4.71 -0.43
CA GLY A 64 11.70 -5.51 -0.97
C GLY A 64 10.70 -6.06 0.07
N GLY A 65 10.75 -5.55 1.31
CA GLY A 65 9.83 -5.92 2.38
C GLY A 65 8.42 -5.38 2.20
N ARG A 66 7.49 -5.85 3.04
CA ARG A 66 6.06 -5.45 3.00
C ARG A 66 5.85 -3.96 3.27
N ILE A 67 6.66 -3.36 4.15
CA ILE A 67 6.56 -1.93 4.45
C ILE A 67 6.91 -1.10 3.22
N PHE A 68 7.96 -1.48 2.48
CA PHE A 68 8.31 -0.80 1.23
C PHE A 68 7.32 -1.08 0.10
N ALA A 69 6.62 -2.21 0.10
CA ALA A 69 5.47 -2.40 -0.79
C ALA A 69 4.34 -1.41 -0.49
N ALA A 70 4.01 -1.19 0.79
CA ALA A 70 3.02 -0.19 1.20
C ALA A 70 3.47 1.24 0.87
N LEU A 71 4.74 1.57 1.13
CA LEU A 71 5.34 2.85 0.71
C LEU A 71 5.19 3.06 -0.80
N LYS A 72 5.52 2.03 -1.60
CA LYS A 72 5.41 2.08 -3.06
C LYS A 72 3.96 2.35 -3.50
N GLY A 73 2.98 1.68 -2.88
CA GLY A 73 1.57 1.96 -3.13
C GLY A 73 1.17 3.40 -2.82
N ALA A 74 1.62 3.93 -1.68
CA ALA A 74 1.34 5.32 -1.30
C ALA A 74 1.98 6.32 -2.29
N VAL A 75 3.23 6.10 -2.68
CA VAL A 75 3.93 6.93 -3.68
C VAL A 75 3.21 6.88 -5.03
N ASP A 76 2.78 5.69 -5.48
CA ASP A 76 2.06 5.52 -6.76
C ASP A 76 0.66 6.17 -6.77
N SER A 77 0.07 6.43 -5.59
CA SER A 77 -1.15 7.25 -5.50
C SER A 77 -0.90 8.75 -5.77
N GLY A 78 0.38 9.14 -5.84
CA GLY A 78 0.85 10.51 -5.96
C GLY A 78 1.01 11.23 -4.62
N LEU A 79 1.23 10.49 -3.53
CA LEU A 79 1.66 11.03 -2.25
C LEU A 79 3.18 11.24 -2.29
N GLU A 80 3.65 12.43 -1.97
CA GLU A 80 5.07 12.76 -1.90
C GLU A 80 5.66 12.24 -0.59
N VAL A 81 6.52 11.23 -0.67
CA VAL A 81 7.25 10.69 0.47
C VAL A 81 8.73 10.60 0.10
N PRO A 82 9.67 11.13 0.90
CA PRO A 82 11.09 10.93 0.64
C PRO A 82 11.44 9.43 0.69
N HIS A 83 11.99 8.90 -0.41
CA HIS A 83 12.32 7.48 -0.53
C HIS A 83 13.45 7.25 -1.52
N ASP A 84 14.10 6.10 -1.42
CA ASP A 84 15.03 5.57 -2.42
C ASP A 84 14.30 4.51 -3.27
N PRO A 85 14.15 4.70 -4.59
CA PRO A 85 13.49 3.74 -5.47
C PRO A 85 14.08 2.32 -5.43
N GLU A 86 15.37 2.17 -5.07
CA GLU A 86 16.03 0.87 -5.03
C GLU A 86 15.57 -0.03 -3.88
N ILE A 87 14.87 0.51 -2.88
CA ILE A 87 14.38 -0.27 -1.73
C ILE A 87 13.10 -1.05 -2.06
N PHE A 88 12.43 -0.68 -3.15
CA PHE A 88 11.14 -1.24 -3.51
C PHE A 88 11.24 -2.71 -3.94
N PRO A 89 10.21 -3.52 -3.66
CA PRO A 89 10.11 -4.85 -4.25
C PRO A 89 9.94 -4.76 -5.76
N SER A 90 10.33 -5.80 -6.49
CA SER A 90 10.09 -5.88 -7.93
C SER A 90 8.60 -5.88 -8.27
N GLU A 91 8.24 -5.38 -9.45
CA GLU A 91 6.85 -5.37 -9.94
C GLU A 91 6.22 -6.77 -9.94
N GLU A 92 6.99 -7.81 -10.28
CA GLU A 92 6.54 -9.22 -10.22
C GLU A 92 6.16 -9.68 -8.80
N ARG A 93 6.84 -9.15 -7.79
CA ARG A 93 6.55 -9.46 -6.39
C ARG A 93 5.34 -8.66 -5.88
N ILE A 94 5.21 -7.41 -6.33
CA ILE A 94 4.09 -6.52 -5.97
C ILE A 94 2.77 -7.03 -6.56
N ASN A 95 2.74 -7.38 -7.85
CA ASN A 95 1.52 -7.89 -8.49
C ASN A 95 1.18 -9.33 -8.08
N GLY A 96 1.99 -10.01 -7.28
CA GLY A 96 1.69 -11.34 -6.78
C GLY A 96 1.94 -12.47 -7.77
N LYS A 97 2.57 -12.23 -8.93
CA LYS A 97 2.96 -13.28 -9.89
C LYS A 97 3.81 -14.38 -9.25
N SER A 98 4.69 -14.03 -8.30
CA SER A 98 5.46 -15.03 -7.55
C SER A 98 4.57 -15.94 -6.68
N ILE A 99 3.48 -15.41 -6.14
CA ILE A 99 2.51 -16.20 -5.34
C ILE A 99 1.73 -17.12 -6.26
N ASP A 100 1.30 -16.62 -7.41
CA ASP A 100 0.57 -17.40 -8.40
C ASP A 100 1.40 -18.57 -8.94
N LYS A 101 2.69 -18.36 -9.21
CA LYS A 101 3.61 -19.45 -9.60
C LYS A 101 3.72 -20.52 -8.51
N PHE A 102 3.80 -20.12 -7.24
CA PHE A 102 4.02 -21.04 -6.13
C PHE A 102 2.74 -21.79 -5.69
N ARG A 103 1.59 -21.11 -5.68
CA ARG A 103 0.32 -21.67 -5.19
C ARG A 103 -0.70 -22.02 -6.29
N GLN A 104 -0.36 -21.76 -7.56
CA GLN A 104 -1.27 -21.90 -8.71
C GLN A 104 -2.58 -21.12 -8.50
N THR A 105 -2.45 -19.88 -8.03
CA THR A 105 -3.57 -18.96 -7.76
C THR A 105 -3.72 -17.88 -8.84
N ASN A 106 -4.74 -17.04 -8.70
CA ASN A 106 -5.04 -15.90 -9.57
C ASN A 106 -4.94 -14.54 -8.84
N ILE A 107 -4.02 -14.41 -7.88
CA ILE A 107 -3.82 -13.20 -7.08
C ILE A 107 -3.44 -12.00 -7.94
N SER A 108 -2.65 -12.20 -8.99
CA SER A 108 -2.28 -11.12 -9.91
C SER A 108 -3.46 -10.52 -10.66
N ALA A 109 -4.41 -11.36 -11.10
CA ALA A 109 -5.63 -10.86 -11.71
C ALA A 109 -6.49 -10.07 -10.71
N GLN A 110 -6.61 -10.55 -9.46
CA GLN A 110 -7.32 -9.83 -8.40
C GLN A 110 -6.64 -8.51 -8.03
N PHE A 111 -5.30 -8.49 -8.01
CA PHE A 111 -4.50 -7.32 -7.72
C PHE A 111 -4.78 -6.18 -8.71
N GLU A 112 -4.74 -6.47 -10.01
CA GLU A 112 -5.03 -5.46 -11.04
C GLU A 112 -6.47 -4.94 -10.94
N SER A 113 -7.44 -5.84 -10.74
CA SER A 113 -8.85 -5.43 -10.56
C SER A 113 -9.04 -4.54 -9.34
N ALA A 114 -8.43 -4.89 -8.21
CA ALA A 114 -8.50 -4.11 -6.98
C ALA A 114 -7.81 -2.75 -7.13
N LYS A 115 -6.63 -2.71 -7.76
CA LYS A 115 -5.89 -1.47 -8.06
C LYS A 115 -6.73 -0.51 -8.89
N GLN A 116 -7.35 -1.00 -9.96
CA GLN A 116 -8.22 -0.20 -10.82
C GLN A 116 -9.45 0.33 -10.07
N LYS A 117 -10.11 -0.51 -9.27
CA LYS A 117 -11.28 -0.09 -8.48
C LYS A 117 -10.92 0.98 -7.45
N ILE A 118 -9.81 0.81 -6.72
CA ILE A 118 -9.30 1.84 -5.80
C ILE A 118 -9.08 3.14 -6.57
N GLN A 119 -8.32 3.12 -7.67
CA GLN A 119 -8.04 4.32 -8.44
C GLN A 119 -9.31 4.99 -9.01
N SER A 120 -10.32 4.20 -9.39
CA SER A 120 -11.59 4.75 -9.89
C SER A 120 -12.46 5.42 -8.82
N GLU A 121 -12.34 5.03 -7.55
CA GLU A 121 -13.10 5.63 -6.44
C GLU A 121 -12.60 7.04 -6.10
N PHE A 122 -11.30 7.31 -6.34
CA PHE A 122 -10.63 8.56 -5.99
C PHE A 122 -10.24 9.39 -7.24
N ARG A 123 -10.77 9.04 -8.40
CA ARG A 123 -10.66 9.83 -9.65
C ARG A 123 -11.65 10.99 -9.68
#